data_AF-A0A7C3MMF6-F1
#
_entry.id   AF-A0A7C3MMF6-F1
#
_cell.length_a   1.000
_cell.length_b   1.000
_cell.length_c   1.000
_cell.angle_alpha   90.00
_cell.angle_beta   90.00
_cell.angle_gamma   90.00
#
_symmetry.space_group_name_H-M   'P 1'
#
loop_
_entity.id
_entity.type
_entity.pdbx_description
1 polymer ?
#
loop_
_entity_poly.entity_id
_entity_poly.type
_entity_poly.pdbx_seq_one_letter_code
_entity_poly.pdbx_strand_id
1 'polypeptide(L)'
;MDEQERAEKIKQETRMIRRLRFLVDLTFATLAQDDSLNLDEAWNHVLALKAAAVAMFPGKEETFDLIYMPRFSRLLAERYRAN
;
A
#
# COMPACT_ATOMS: atom_id res chain seq x y z
N MET A 1 31.02 5.92 -9.77
CA MET A 1 29.57 5.74 -9.95
C MET A 1 29.17 6.75 -11.01
N ASP A 2 28.74 6.29 -12.18
CA ASP A 2 28.49 7.18 -13.32
C ASP A 2 27.26 8.04 -13.04
N GLU A 3 27.30 9.31 -13.44
CA GLU A 3 26.22 10.29 -13.14
C GLU A 3 24.88 9.84 -13.76
N GLN A 4 24.97 9.16 -14.92
CA GLN A 4 23.84 8.54 -15.60
C GLN A 4 23.22 7.37 -14.80
N GLU A 5 24.04 6.54 -14.17
CA GLU A 5 23.57 5.41 -13.35
C GLU A 5 22.83 5.90 -12.10
N ARG A 6 23.30 7.00 -11.50
CA ARG A 6 22.63 7.66 -10.38
C ARG A 6 21.28 8.25 -10.80
N ALA A 7 21.20 8.89 -11.95
CA ALA A 7 19.96 9.46 -12.47
C ALA A 7 18.90 8.38 -12.76
N GLU A 8 19.28 7.26 -13.36
CA GLU A 8 18.36 6.14 -13.62
C GLU A 8 17.88 5.47 -12.32
N LYS A 9 18.76 5.30 -11.31
CA LYS A 9 18.34 4.81 -9.98
C LYS A 9 17.29 5.73 -9.34
N ILE A 10 17.51 7.04 -9.32
CA ILE A 10 16.54 8.02 -8.77
C ILE A 10 15.20 7.97 -9.53
N LYS A 11 15.24 7.83 -10.85
CA LYS A 11 14.04 7.74 -11.70
C LYS A 11 13.26 6.45 -11.42
N GLN A 12 13.95 5.32 -11.22
CA GLN A 12 13.34 4.06 -10.82
C GLN A 12 12.68 4.17 -9.45
N GLU A 13 13.37 4.70 -8.44
CA GLU A 13 12.81 4.94 -7.11
C GLU A 13 11.57 5.83 -7.17
N THR A 14 11.62 6.93 -7.93
CA THR A 14 10.49 7.84 -8.13
C THR A 14 9.29 7.12 -8.77
N ARG A 15 9.54 6.26 -9.76
CA ARG A 15 8.49 5.46 -10.41
C ARG A 15 7.85 4.48 -9.43
N MET A 16 8.64 3.84 -8.57
CA MET A 16 8.16 2.89 -7.56
C MET A 16 7.33 3.60 -6.49
N ILE A 17 7.74 4.79 -6.04
CA ILE A 17 6.97 5.58 -5.08
C ILE A 17 5.61 5.97 -5.67
N ARG A 18 5.58 6.44 -6.92
CA ARG A 18 4.32 6.78 -7.61
C ARG A 18 3.42 5.56 -7.75
N ARG A 19 3.99 4.40 -8.11
CA ARG A 19 3.26 3.13 -8.20
C ARG A 19 2.68 2.72 -6.85
N LEU A 20 3.46 2.81 -5.76
CA LEU A 20 2.98 2.49 -4.43
C LEU A 20 1.81 3.39 -4.02
N ARG A 21 1.91 4.71 -4.23
CA ARG A 21 0.80 5.64 -3.94
C ARG A 21 -0.46 5.26 -4.70
N PHE A 22 -0.33 5.00 -6.00
CA PHE A 22 -1.45 4.55 -6.81
C PHE A 22 -2.09 3.25 -6.27
N LEU A 23 -1.29 2.25 -5.90
CA LEU A 23 -1.82 1.01 -5.33
C LEU A 23 -2.53 1.24 -3.99
N VAL A 24 -1.97 2.09 -3.13
CA VAL A 24 -2.61 2.46 -1.85
C VAL A 24 -3.96 3.13 -2.10
N ASP A 25 -4.01 4.14 -2.98
CA ASP A 25 -5.22 4.88 -3.29
C ASP A 25 -6.28 3.98 -3.93
N LEU A 26 -5.86 3.08 -4.82
CA LEU A 26 -6.73 2.08 -5.44
C LEU A 26 -7.31 1.13 -4.39
N THR A 27 -6.47 0.53 -3.54
CA THR A 27 -6.93 -0.37 -2.49
C THR A 27 -7.89 0.35 -1.54
N PHE A 28 -7.59 1.60 -1.16
CA PHE A 28 -8.48 2.40 -0.32
C PHE A 28 -9.84 2.63 -1.00
N ALA A 29 -9.85 3.00 -2.28
CA ALA A 29 -11.08 3.19 -3.05
C ALA A 29 -11.90 1.90 -3.17
N THR A 30 -11.26 0.76 -3.47
CA THR A 30 -11.90 -0.56 -3.53
C THR A 30 -12.55 -0.91 -2.19
N LEU A 31 -11.78 -0.80 -1.10
CA LEU A 31 -12.27 -1.09 0.25
C LEU A 31 -13.36 -0.12 0.71
N ALA A 32 -13.42 1.10 0.17
CA ALA A 32 -14.45 2.08 0.50
C ALA A 32 -15.74 1.92 -0.32
N GLN A 33 -15.66 1.37 -1.54
CA GLN A 33 -16.80 1.32 -2.47
C GLN A 33 -17.43 -0.07 -2.63
N ASP A 34 -16.68 -1.14 -2.37
CA ASP A 34 -17.15 -2.50 -2.66
C ASP A 34 -17.92 -3.10 -1.48
N ASP A 35 -19.24 -2.93 -1.48
CA ASP A 35 -20.18 -3.41 -0.46
C ASP A 35 -20.31 -4.93 -0.40
N SER A 36 -19.75 -5.65 -1.36
CA SER A 36 -19.74 -7.12 -1.37
C SER A 36 -18.59 -7.74 -0.58
N LEU A 37 -17.52 -6.98 -0.32
CA LEU A 37 -16.36 -7.48 0.43
C LEU A 37 -16.70 -7.75 1.88
N ASN A 38 -16.33 -8.92 2.38
CA ASN A 38 -16.32 -9.20 3.81
C ASN A 38 -15.00 -8.71 4.47
N LEU A 39 -14.96 -8.72 5.81
CA LEU A 39 -13.81 -8.21 6.57
C LEU A 39 -12.50 -8.97 6.24
N ASP A 40 -12.58 -10.29 6.03
CA ASP A 40 -11.40 -11.12 5.75
C ASP A 40 -10.85 -10.84 4.34
N GLU A 41 -11.72 -10.71 3.34
CA GLU A 41 -11.35 -10.31 1.98
C GLU A 41 -10.74 -8.90 1.96
N ALA A 42 -11.33 -7.98 2.72
CA ALA A 42 -10.81 -6.64 2.87
C ALA A 42 -9.39 -6.63 3.47
N TRP A 43 -9.14 -7.46 4.50
CA TRP A 43 -7.79 -7.67 5.02
C TRP A 43 -6.84 -8.31 4.01
N ASN A 44 -7.31 -9.28 3.22
CA ASN A 44 -6.50 -9.89 2.17
C ASN A 44 -6.02 -8.86 1.13
N HIS A 45 -6.85 -7.88 0.77
CA HIS A 45 -6.42 -6.76 -0.08
C HIS A 45 -5.31 -5.92 0.55
N VAL A 46 -5.42 -5.63 1.85
CA VAL A 46 -4.40 -4.89 2.61
C VAL A 46 -3.08 -5.68 2.68
N LEU A 47 -3.16 -6.99 2.92
CA LEU A 47 -1.98 -7.87 2.95
C LEU A 47 -1.32 -8.00 1.57
N ALA A 48 -2.11 -8.09 0.50
CA ALA A 48 -1.59 -8.11 -0.87
C ALA A 48 -0.88 -6.79 -1.23
N LEU A 49 -1.45 -5.65 -0.83
CA LEU A 49 -0.81 -4.34 -0.97
C LEU A 49 0.52 -4.28 -0.21
N LYS A 50 0.55 -4.78 1.03
CA LYS A 50 1.78 -4.89 1.83
C LYS A 50 2.82 -5.72 1.10
N ALA A 51 2.47 -6.92 0.64
CA ALA A 51 3.39 -7.79 -0.11
C ALA A 51 3.96 -7.09 -1.35
N ALA A 52 3.13 -6.36 -2.11
CA ALA A 52 3.58 -5.57 -3.25
C ALA A 52 4.53 -4.42 -2.82
N ALA A 53 4.24 -3.75 -1.70
CA ALA A 53 5.10 -2.71 -1.16
C ALA A 53 6.48 -3.24 -0.74
N VAL A 54 6.53 -4.40 -0.11
CA VAL A 54 7.78 -5.08 0.30
C VAL A 54 8.59 -5.53 -0.91
N ALA A 55 7.94 -6.08 -1.92
CA ALA A 55 8.61 -6.46 -3.16
C ALA A 55 9.22 -5.26 -3.90
N MET A 56 8.56 -4.09 -3.85
CA MET A 56 9.10 -2.84 -4.38
C MET A 56 10.20 -2.27 -3.48
N PHE A 57 10.04 -2.30 -2.16
CA PHE A 57 10.97 -1.69 -1.22
C PHE A 57 11.41 -2.71 -0.15
N PRO A 58 12.32 -3.64 -0.50
CA PRO A 58 12.82 -4.62 0.45
C PRO A 58 13.40 -3.95 1.70
N GLY A 59 13.01 -4.44 2.88
CA GLY A 59 13.45 -3.89 4.17
C GLY A 59 12.73 -2.62 4.63
N LYS A 60 11.67 -2.17 3.95
CA LYS A 60 10.83 -1.02 4.36
C LYS A 60 9.45 -1.41 4.90
N GLU A 61 9.34 -2.65 5.40
CA GLU A 61 8.11 -3.23 5.97
C GLU A 61 7.54 -2.38 7.11
N GLU A 62 8.34 -2.10 8.14
CA GLU A 62 7.90 -1.31 9.30
C GLU A 62 7.42 0.09 8.90
N THR A 63 8.05 0.69 7.88
CA THR A 63 7.64 2.02 7.40
C THR A 63 6.26 1.96 6.73
N PHE A 64 5.99 0.90 5.96
CA PHE A 64 4.67 0.69 5.39
C PHE A 64 3.63 0.50 6.49
N ASP A 65 3.94 -0.33 7.48
CA ASP A 65 3.04 -0.60 8.59
C ASP A 65 2.74 0.67 9.39
N LEU A 66 3.77 1.45 9.73
CA LEU A 66 3.63 2.68 10.50
C LEU A 66 2.75 3.73 9.79
N ILE A 67 2.84 3.82 8.46
CA ILE A 67 2.16 4.87 7.68
C ILE A 67 0.76 4.43 7.23
N TYR A 68 0.62 3.20 6.76
CA TYR A 68 -0.58 2.75 6.05
C TYR A 68 -1.49 1.85 6.88
N MET A 69 -0.96 0.98 7.77
CA MET A 69 -1.83 0.10 8.57
C MET A 69 -2.85 0.87 9.42
N PRO A 70 -2.52 1.99 10.10
CA PRO A 70 -3.51 2.73 10.87
C PRO A 70 -4.66 3.26 10.02
N ARG A 71 -4.39 3.64 8.77
CA ARG A 71 -5.40 4.18 7.84
C ARG A 71 -6.35 3.09 7.37
N PHE A 72 -5.82 1.92 6.99
CA PHE A 72 -6.63 0.79 6.58
C PHE A 72 -7.43 0.22 7.76
N SER A 73 -6.79 0.05 8.93
CA SER A 73 -7.48 -0.40 10.14
C SER A 73 -8.68 0.48 10.48
N ARG A 74 -8.51 1.81 10.42
CA ARG A 74 -9.62 2.75 10.63
C ARG A 74 -10.74 2.60 9.61
N LEU A 75 -10.40 2.53 8.31
CA LEU A 75 -11.38 2.32 7.25
C LEU A 75 -12.18 1.03 7.46
N LEU A 76 -11.50 -0.07 7.80
CA LEU A 76 -12.14 -1.37 8.04
C LEU A 76 -13.01 -1.36 9.30
N ALA A 77 -12.54 -0.74 10.39
CA ALA A 77 -13.32 -0.62 11.62
C ALA A 77 -14.60 0.19 11.41
N GLU A 78 -14.51 1.32 10.67
CA GLU A 78 -15.66 2.16 10.33
C GLU A 78 -16.65 1.42 9.41
N ARG A 79 -16.15 0.67 8.41
CA ARG A 79 -16.98 -0.06 7.44
C ARG A 79 -17.68 -1.28 8.06
N TYR A 80 -16.94 -2.10 8.79
CA TYR A 80 -17.44 -3.38 9.32
C TYR A 80 -17.97 -3.29 10.75
N ARG A 81 -18.01 -2.07 11.33
CA ARG A 81 -18.44 -1.83 12.71
C ARG A 81 -17.70 -2.69 13.73
N ALA A 82 -16.41 -2.93 13.50
CA ALA A 82 -15.55 -3.74 14.37
C ALA A 82 -15.00 -2.95 15.59
N ASN A 83 -15.76 -1.97 16.08
CA ASN A 83 -15.41 -1.18 17.26
C ASN A 83 -15.92 -1.84 18.55
#